data_AF-A0A7S1YF64-F1
#
_entry.id   AF-A0A7S1YF64-F1
#
_cell.length_a   1.000
_cell.length_b   1.000
_cell.length_c   1.000
_cell.angle_alpha   90.00
_cell.angle_beta   90.00
_cell.angle_gamma   90.00
#
_symmetry.space_group_name_H-M   'P 1'
#
loop_
_entity.id
_entity.type
_entity.pdbx_description
1 polymer ?
#
loop_
_entity_poly.entity_id
_entity_poly.type
_entity_poly.pdbx_seq_one_letter_code
_entity_poly.pdbx_strand_id
1 'polypeptide(L)'
;FAISGAGSLLVSAAVLAFMTKFAKFLLQISVLFSIFASLAVMVMCSFQGYDSGALMAFVVFAVGVCYAFAVWNRIPWAASNLTTAITAIQANLGVVLVPHVLSLLSCGYVILWSLAHFGVCTHSTSCDENGTCESHLNGGIIALFLLALFWTQQVIKNVIHVTVSGVVGTWWFAPEDASSFCSPSILDSFCRCTTISFGSVCLGSLLVALVSLVRSLAQDARARGEPGSLLLCIADCLGLMLEKFNKYAFVYVGLYGYNFVESGDKVMRLFYARGWSLIVNDALVQRVLVWTSLVIGGLTGAITM
;
A
#
# COMPACT_ATOMS: atom_id res chain seq x y z
N PHE A 1 -17.47 -16.83 1.91
CA PHE A 1 -17.35 -15.57 2.66
C PHE A 1 -17.12 -15.77 4.17
N ALA A 2 -17.95 -16.51 4.92
CA ALA A 2 -17.73 -16.71 6.36
C ALA A 2 -16.52 -17.61 6.70
N ILE A 3 -16.36 -18.74 5.99
CA ILE A 3 -15.24 -19.69 6.19
C ILE A 3 -13.89 -19.04 5.79
N SER A 4 -13.89 -18.26 4.70
CA SER A 4 -12.72 -17.48 4.26
C SER A 4 -12.37 -16.34 5.22
N GLY A 5 -13.37 -15.72 5.85
CA GLY A 5 -13.20 -14.65 6.85
C GLY A 5 -12.51 -15.16 8.11
N ALA A 6 -13.05 -16.22 8.74
CA ALA A 6 -12.43 -16.84 9.92
C ALA A 6 -11.03 -17.40 9.62
N GLY A 7 -10.84 -18.01 8.45
CA GLY A 7 -9.54 -18.47 7.98
C GLY A 7 -8.51 -17.34 7.84
N SER A 8 -8.91 -16.20 7.27
CA SER A 8 -8.01 -15.05 7.11
C SER A 8 -7.55 -14.43 8.44
N LEU A 9 -8.41 -14.43 9.47
CA LEU A 9 -8.05 -13.97 10.82
C LEU A 9 -7.03 -14.89 11.49
N LEU A 10 -7.24 -16.21 11.38
CA LEU A 10 -6.31 -17.20 11.92
C LEU A 10 -4.96 -17.15 11.20
N VAL A 11 -4.97 -17.04 9.88
CA VAL A 11 -3.74 -16.90 9.07
C VAL A 11 -3.01 -15.60 9.44
N SER A 12 -3.73 -14.48 9.58
CA SER A 12 -3.13 -13.21 9.97
C SER A 12 -2.48 -13.27 11.36
N ALA A 13 -3.17 -13.87 12.34
CA ALA A 13 -2.62 -14.06 13.68
C ALA A 13 -1.39 -14.98 13.67
N ALA A 14 -1.44 -16.09 12.93
CA ALA A 14 -0.32 -17.02 12.79
C ALA A 14 0.90 -16.35 12.13
N VAL A 15 0.68 -15.54 11.10
CA VAL A 15 1.73 -14.80 10.38
C VAL A 15 2.37 -13.76 11.29
N LEU A 16 1.58 -13.00 12.06
CA LEU A 16 2.12 -12.03 13.01
C LEU A 16 2.98 -12.73 14.08
N ALA A 17 2.52 -13.86 14.61
CA ALA A 17 3.29 -14.67 15.57
C ALA A 17 4.58 -15.25 14.96
N PHE A 18 4.55 -15.61 13.68
CA PHE A 18 5.74 -16.07 12.96
C PHE A 18 6.73 -14.93 12.71
N MET A 19 6.24 -13.74 12.30
CA MET A 19 7.06 -12.57 12.06
C MET A 19 7.77 -12.08 13.32
N THR A 20 7.17 -12.14 14.50
CA THR A 20 7.87 -11.73 15.74
C THR A 20 9.05 -12.62 16.07
N LYS A 21 8.90 -13.93 15.91
CA LYS A 21 9.95 -14.91 16.24
C LYS A 21 11.12 -14.87 15.25
N PHE A 22 10.83 -14.60 13.98
CA PHE A 22 11.81 -14.73 12.89
C PHE A 22 12.07 -13.43 12.11
N ALA A 23 11.75 -12.25 12.66
CA ALA A 23 11.90 -10.95 11.99
C ALA A 23 13.27 -10.74 11.31
N LYS A 24 14.36 -11.00 12.04
CA LYS A 24 15.73 -10.86 11.51
C LYS A 24 16.00 -11.83 10.35
N PHE A 25 15.58 -13.07 10.50
CA PHE A 25 15.74 -14.11 9.48
C PHE A 25 14.92 -13.78 8.22
N LEU A 26 13.68 -13.29 8.39
CA LEU A 26 12.83 -12.85 7.29
C LEU A 26 13.42 -11.67 6.53
N LEU A 27 13.98 -10.68 7.25
CA LEU A 27 14.68 -9.56 6.62
C LEU A 27 15.88 -10.03 5.79
N GLN A 28 16.72 -10.94 6.32
CA GLN A 28 17.86 -11.51 5.59
C GLN A 28 17.41 -12.29 4.35
N ILE A 29 16.41 -13.18 4.50
CA ILE A 29 15.87 -13.95 3.38
C ILE A 29 15.27 -13.04 2.31
N SER A 30 14.52 -11.99 2.68
CA SER A 30 13.86 -11.14 1.69
C SER A 30 14.86 -10.45 0.74
N VAL A 31 16.02 -10.06 1.25
CA VAL A 31 17.08 -9.42 0.47
C VAL A 31 17.78 -10.46 -0.41
N LEU A 32 18.12 -11.62 0.15
CA LEU A 32 18.74 -12.71 -0.60
C LEU A 32 17.81 -13.23 -1.70
N PHE A 33 16.54 -13.44 -1.38
CA PHE A 33 15.52 -13.89 -2.33
C PHE A 33 15.39 -12.91 -3.50
N SER A 34 15.41 -11.60 -3.25
CA SER A 34 15.39 -10.59 -4.33
C SER A 34 16.58 -10.72 -5.28
N ILE A 35 17.77 -11.05 -4.76
CA ILE A 35 18.98 -11.28 -5.55
C ILE A 35 18.83 -12.57 -6.37
N PHE A 36 18.39 -13.66 -5.75
CA PHE A 36 18.18 -14.93 -6.46
C PHE A 36 17.07 -14.86 -7.49
N ALA A 37 15.97 -14.15 -7.21
CA ALA A 37 14.87 -13.96 -8.14
C ALA A 37 15.31 -13.13 -9.36
N SER A 38 16.06 -12.04 -9.16
CA SER A 38 16.60 -11.25 -10.28
C SER A 38 17.61 -12.05 -11.11
N LEU A 39 18.43 -12.89 -10.47
CA LEU A 39 19.33 -13.83 -11.15
C LEU A 39 18.54 -14.87 -11.98
N ALA A 40 17.48 -15.45 -11.41
CA ALA A 40 16.64 -16.42 -12.12
C ALA A 40 15.97 -15.80 -13.35
N VAL A 41 15.43 -14.58 -13.23
CA VAL A 41 14.85 -13.84 -14.38
C VAL A 41 15.92 -13.57 -15.45
N MET A 42 17.12 -13.15 -15.05
CA MET A 42 18.24 -12.93 -15.99
C MET A 42 18.57 -14.20 -16.79
N VAL A 43 18.67 -15.34 -16.11
CA VAL A 43 18.95 -16.64 -16.72
C VAL A 43 17.81 -17.06 -17.67
N MET A 44 16.56 -16.95 -17.22
CA MET A 44 15.39 -17.30 -18.02
C MET A 44 15.25 -16.44 -19.29
N CYS A 45 15.47 -15.13 -19.20
CA CYS A 45 15.46 -14.24 -20.36
C CYS A 45 16.58 -14.55 -21.35
N SER A 46 17.76 -14.93 -20.85
CA SER A 46 18.91 -15.32 -21.70
C SER A 46 18.63 -16.60 -22.47
N PHE A 47 17.99 -17.59 -21.85
CA PHE A 47 17.60 -18.84 -22.53
C PHE A 47 16.52 -18.65 -23.59
N GLN A 48 15.66 -17.64 -23.43
CA GLN A 48 14.57 -17.33 -24.37
C GLN A 48 15.00 -16.37 -25.50
N GLY A 49 16.25 -15.91 -25.52
CA GLY A 49 16.77 -14.98 -26.54
C GLY A 49 16.29 -13.54 -26.40
N TYR A 50 15.78 -13.14 -25.23
CA TYR A 50 15.39 -11.75 -24.94
C TYR A 50 16.57 -10.94 -24.39
N ASP A 51 17.46 -10.49 -25.27
CA ASP A 51 18.72 -9.80 -24.89
C ASP A 51 18.48 -8.50 -24.08
N SER A 52 17.46 -7.73 -24.45
CA SER A 52 17.10 -6.49 -23.73
C SER A 52 16.57 -6.77 -22.32
N GLY A 53 15.80 -7.85 -22.14
CA GLY A 53 15.32 -8.30 -20.85
C GLY A 53 16.44 -8.83 -19.95
N ALA A 54 17.39 -9.56 -20.53
CA ALA A 54 18.56 -10.07 -19.82
C ALA A 54 19.45 -8.93 -19.31
N LEU A 55 19.71 -7.90 -20.12
CA LEU A 55 20.48 -6.72 -19.70
C LEU A 55 19.79 -5.97 -18.55
N MET A 56 18.48 -5.75 -18.64
CA MET A 56 17.71 -5.10 -17.56
C MET A 56 17.79 -5.91 -16.26
N ALA A 57 17.61 -7.23 -16.34
CA ALA A 57 17.68 -8.11 -15.19
C ALA A 57 19.09 -8.13 -14.55
N PHE A 58 20.15 -8.07 -15.37
CA PHE A 58 21.53 -7.93 -14.89
C PHE A 58 21.73 -6.64 -14.10
N VAL A 59 21.24 -5.50 -14.60
CA VAL A 59 21.32 -4.22 -13.87
C VAL A 59 20.59 -4.30 -12.54
N VAL A 60 19.38 -4.87 -12.52
CA VAL A 60 18.61 -5.07 -11.28
C VAL A 60 19.35 -5.99 -10.30
N PHE A 61 19.96 -7.07 -10.78
CA PHE A 61 20.78 -7.96 -9.98
C PHE A 61 22.00 -7.25 -9.37
N ALA A 62 22.76 -6.51 -10.18
CA ALA A 62 23.94 -5.78 -9.73
C ALA A 62 23.57 -4.72 -8.68
N VAL A 63 22.50 -3.95 -8.91
CA VAL A 63 21.96 -2.99 -7.94
C VAL A 63 21.49 -3.70 -6.68
N GLY A 64 20.85 -4.86 -6.82
CA GLY A 64 20.39 -5.69 -5.69
C GLY A 64 21.55 -6.16 -4.80
N VAL A 65 22.66 -6.59 -5.40
CA VAL A 65 23.88 -6.99 -4.68
C VAL A 65 24.50 -5.80 -3.96
N CYS A 66 24.71 -4.67 -4.64
CA CYS A 66 25.22 -3.44 -4.03
C CYS A 66 24.34 -2.96 -2.86
N TYR A 67 23.02 -3.02 -3.04
CA TYR A 67 22.05 -2.67 -2.00
C TYR A 67 22.14 -3.62 -0.81
N ALA A 68 22.28 -4.93 -1.02
CA ALA A 68 22.41 -5.90 0.06
C ALA A 68 23.65 -5.63 0.93
N PHE A 69 24.79 -5.32 0.32
CA PHE A 69 26.00 -4.93 1.06
C PHE A 69 25.80 -3.64 1.87
N ALA A 70 25.20 -2.61 1.27
CA ALA A 70 24.97 -1.33 1.95
C ALA A 70 24.02 -1.46 3.16
N VAL A 71 23.07 -2.39 3.09
CA VAL A 71 21.97 -2.49 4.05
C VAL A 71 22.18 -3.61 5.07
N TRP A 72 23.12 -4.53 4.85
CA TRP A 72 23.38 -5.67 5.75
C TRP A 72 23.57 -5.25 7.21
N ASN A 73 24.34 -4.18 7.45
CA ASN A 73 24.61 -3.64 8.79
C ASN A 73 23.38 -2.99 9.45
N ARG A 74 22.35 -2.62 8.67
CA ARG A 74 21.12 -1.98 9.16
C ARG A 74 19.99 -2.97 9.44
N ILE A 75 20.12 -4.24 9.02
CA ILE A 75 19.13 -5.30 9.24
C ILE A 75 18.77 -5.48 10.73
N PRO A 76 19.72 -5.47 11.69
CA PRO A 76 19.37 -5.64 13.11
C PRO A 76 18.46 -4.54 13.64
N TRP A 77 18.67 -3.28 13.21
CA TRP A 77 17.82 -2.16 13.59
C TRP A 77 16.41 -2.28 13.02
N ALA A 78 16.31 -2.69 11.75
CA ALA A 78 15.02 -2.97 11.10
C ALA A 78 14.27 -4.13 11.76
N ALA A 79 14.99 -5.18 12.17
CA ALA A 79 14.40 -6.30 12.89
C ALA A 79 13.82 -5.84 14.23
N SER A 80 14.55 -5.03 15.00
CA SER A 80 14.05 -4.49 16.26
C SER A 80 12.78 -3.65 16.07
N ASN A 81 12.78 -2.73 15.09
CA ASN A 81 11.61 -1.90 14.79
C ASN A 81 10.39 -2.75 14.38
N LEU A 82 10.61 -3.76 13.54
CA LEU A 82 9.56 -4.68 13.11
C LEU A 82 9.00 -5.48 14.29
N THR A 83 9.87 -6.03 15.14
CA THR A 83 9.44 -6.76 16.35
C THR A 83 8.64 -5.85 17.28
N THR A 84 9.09 -4.62 17.54
CA THR A 84 8.37 -3.65 18.38
C THR A 84 6.99 -3.30 17.79
N ALA A 85 6.91 -3.07 16.48
CA ALA A 85 5.64 -2.78 15.82
C ALA A 85 4.66 -3.95 15.95
N ILE A 86 5.13 -5.19 15.77
CA ILE A 86 4.26 -6.37 15.89
C ILE A 86 3.87 -6.63 17.36
N THR A 87 4.76 -6.38 18.34
CA THR A 87 4.39 -6.53 19.75
C THR A 87 3.26 -5.57 20.16
N ALA A 88 3.24 -4.35 19.61
CA ALA A 88 2.14 -3.40 19.83
C ALA A 88 0.81 -3.93 19.26
N ILE A 89 0.85 -4.54 18.07
CA ILE A 89 -0.31 -5.18 17.44
C ILE A 89 -0.75 -6.42 18.22
N GLN A 90 0.19 -7.23 18.72
CA GLN A 90 -0.12 -8.43 19.51
C GLN A 90 -0.74 -8.09 20.87
N ALA A 91 -0.35 -6.97 21.48
CA ALA A 91 -0.99 -6.46 22.69
C ALA A 91 -2.47 -6.06 22.45
N ASN A 92 -2.82 -5.67 21.21
CA ASN A 92 -4.17 -5.28 20.80
C ASN A 92 -4.60 -6.04 19.53
N LEU A 93 -4.75 -7.36 19.62
CA LEU A 93 -5.08 -8.20 18.46
C LEU A 93 -6.38 -7.79 17.74
N GLY A 94 -7.32 -7.14 18.43
CA GLY A 94 -8.54 -6.58 17.84
C GLY A 94 -8.28 -5.52 16.76
N VAL A 95 -7.09 -4.89 16.74
CA VAL A 95 -6.68 -3.95 15.68
C VAL A 95 -6.69 -4.62 14.31
N VAL A 96 -6.43 -5.93 14.24
CA VAL A 96 -6.47 -6.71 12.99
C VAL A 96 -7.87 -6.75 12.38
N LEU A 97 -8.93 -6.58 13.17
CA LEU A 97 -10.31 -6.56 12.67
C LEU A 97 -10.60 -5.30 11.83
N VAL A 98 -9.98 -4.17 12.15
CA VAL A 98 -10.20 -2.88 11.45
C VAL A 98 -9.92 -2.99 9.94
N PRO A 99 -8.74 -3.44 9.47
CA PRO A 99 -8.49 -3.60 8.04
C PRO A 99 -9.39 -4.66 7.40
N HIS A 100 -9.79 -5.73 8.10
CA HIS A 100 -10.71 -6.72 7.54
C HIS A 100 -12.10 -6.14 7.26
N VAL A 101 -12.67 -5.40 8.22
CA VAL A 101 -13.98 -4.75 8.06
C VAL A 101 -13.93 -3.70 6.95
N LEU A 102 -12.90 -2.86 6.94
CA LEU A 102 -12.73 -1.81 5.93
C LEU A 102 -12.42 -2.38 4.53
N SER A 103 -11.73 -3.52 4.44
CA SER A 103 -11.53 -4.21 3.16
C SER A 103 -12.84 -4.79 2.62
N LEU A 104 -13.72 -5.31 3.48
CA LEU A 104 -15.05 -5.77 3.05
C LEU A 104 -15.90 -4.61 2.52
N LEU A 105 -15.87 -3.46 3.18
CA LEU A 105 -16.47 -2.22 2.71
C LEU A 105 -15.90 -1.79 1.36
N SER A 106 -14.58 -1.88 1.18
CA SER A 106 -13.91 -1.58 -0.09
C SER A 106 -14.39 -2.50 -1.21
N CYS A 107 -14.51 -3.82 -0.96
CA CYS A 107 -15.07 -4.76 -1.94
C CYS A 107 -16.50 -4.38 -2.34
N GLY A 108 -17.35 -4.07 -1.37
CA GLY A 108 -18.72 -3.61 -1.64
C GLY A 108 -18.75 -2.33 -2.50
N TYR A 109 -17.89 -1.36 -2.18
CA TYR A 109 -17.75 -0.14 -2.97
C TYR A 109 -17.28 -0.43 -4.41
N VAL A 110 -16.31 -1.31 -4.61
CA VAL A 110 -15.83 -1.69 -5.96
C VAL A 110 -16.94 -2.35 -6.78
N ILE A 111 -17.77 -3.20 -6.16
CA ILE A 111 -18.93 -3.79 -6.83
C ILE A 111 -19.91 -2.68 -7.26
N LEU A 112 -20.28 -1.79 -6.34
CA LEU A 112 -21.18 -0.67 -6.66
C LEU A 112 -20.61 0.23 -7.76
N TRP A 113 -19.32 0.56 -7.68
CA TRP A 113 -18.61 1.34 -8.69
C TRP A 113 -18.63 0.63 -10.05
N SER A 114 -18.38 -0.68 -10.08
CA SER A 114 -18.36 -1.47 -11.32
C SER A 114 -19.74 -1.53 -12.00
N LEU A 115 -20.81 -1.67 -11.21
CA LEU A 115 -22.19 -1.66 -11.70
C LEU A 115 -22.55 -0.27 -12.26
N ALA A 116 -22.18 0.79 -11.55
CA ALA A 116 -22.42 2.16 -12.00
C ALA A 116 -21.66 2.47 -13.30
N HIS A 117 -20.38 2.11 -13.37
CA HIS A 117 -19.57 2.28 -14.56
C HIS A 117 -20.13 1.49 -15.74
N PHE A 118 -20.48 0.21 -15.54
CA PHE A 118 -21.09 -0.62 -16.58
C PHE A 118 -22.41 -0.04 -17.10
N GLY A 119 -23.29 0.42 -16.21
CA GLY A 119 -24.56 1.05 -16.60
C GLY A 119 -24.38 2.34 -17.41
N VAL A 120 -23.36 3.14 -17.11
CA VAL A 120 -23.04 4.33 -17.90
C VAL A 120 -22.47 3.95 -19.27
N CYS A 121 -21.61 2.93 -19.34
CA CYS A 121 -21.07 2.44 -20.60
C CYS A 121 -22.16 1.91 -21.54
N THR A 122 -23.13 1.15 -21.01
CA THR A 122 -24.23 0.60 -21.82
C THR A 122 -25.18 1.70 -22.31
N HIS A 123 -25.50 2.68 -21.47
CA HIS A 123 -26.35 3.80 -21.88
C HIS A 123 -25.69 4.73 -22.92
N SER A 124 -24.37 4.87 -22.84
CA SER A 124 -23.60 5.74 -23.76
C SER A 124 -23.24 5.06 -25.08
N THR A 125 -23.61 3.79 -25.26
CA THR A 125 -23.37 3.02 -26.48
C THR A 125 -24.65 2.95 -27.31
N SER A 126 -24.61 3.51 -28.51
CA SER A 126 -25.71 3.41 -29.48
C SER A 126 -25.30 2.43 -30.57
N CYS A 127 -26.18 1.48 -30.89
CA CYS A 127 -25.96 0.50 -31.94
C CYS A 127 -26.89 0.80 -33.12
N ASP A 128 -26.33 0.88 -34.31
CA ASP A 128 -27.09 1.04 -35.55
C ASP A 128 -27.73 -0.30 -35.98
N GLU A 129 -28.70 -0.27 -36.90
CA GLU A 129 -29.40 -1.45 -37.42
C GLU A 129 -28.45 -2.48 -38.05
N ASN A 130 -27.26 -2.04 -38.48
CA ASN A 130 -26.21 -2.86 -39.08
C ASN A 130 -25.31 -3.57 -38.04
N GLY A 131 -25.59 -3.43 -36.74
CA GLY A 131 -24.85 -4.09 -35.65
C GLY A 131 -23.53 -3.41 -35.26
N THR A 132 -23.22 -2.24 -35.83
CA THR A 132 -22.07 -1.42 -35.41
C THR A 132 -22.45 -0.58 -34.19
N CYS A 133 -21.80 -0.83 -33.06
CA CYS A 133 -22.01 -0.09 -31.83
C CYS A 133 -20.90 0.96 -31.63
N GLU A 134 -21.27 2.23 -31.55
CA GLU A 134 -20.35 3.32 -31.22
C GLU A 134 -20.63 3.83 -29.81
N SER A 135 -19.55 4.10 -29.07
CA SER A 135 -19.64 4.64 -27.71
C SER A 135 -19.31 6.14 -27.72
N HIS A 136 -20.26 6.96 -27.29
CA HIS A 136 -20.10 8.42 -27.18
C HIS A 136 -19.64 8.84 -25.77
N LEU A 137 -18.89 7.97 -25.09
CA LEU A 137 -18.53 8.17 -23.70
C LEU A 137 -17.49 9.29 -23.56
N ASN A 138 -17.87 10.37 -22.87
CA ASN A 138 -16.97 11.51 -22.64
C ASN A 138 -15.80 11.10 -21.73
N GLY A 139 -14.57 11.37 -22.18
CA GLY A 139 -13.34 11.11 -21.41
C GLY A 139 -13.34 11.76 -20.02
N GLY A 140 -14.00 12.90 -19.86
CA GLY A 140 -14.18 13.55 -18.55
C GLY A 140 -15.00 12.72 -17.56
N ILE A 141 -16.01 11.99 -18.04
CA ILE A 141 -16.83 11.10 -17.20
C ILE A 141 -15.99 9.91 -16.73
N ILE A 142 -15.22 9.31 -17.63
CA ILE A 142 -14.29 8.22 -17.30
C ILE A 142 -13.27 8.69 -16.26
N ALA A 143 -12.70 9.88 -16.46
CA ALA A 143 -11.73 10.45 -15.52
C ALA A 143 -12.34 10.67 -14.13
N LEU A 144 -13.60 11.12 -14.03
CA LEU A 144 -14.31 11.28 -12.76
C LEU A 144 -14.60 9.92 -12.09
N PHE A 145 -14.99 8.90 -12.84
CA PHE A 145 -15.16 7.54 -12.31
C PHE A 145 -13.84 6.98 -11.76
N LEU A 146 -12.74 7.15 -12.49
CA LEU A 146 -11.41 6.74 -12.04
C LEU A 146 -10.97 7.53 -10.80
N LEU A 147 -11.22 8.85 -10.78
CA LEU A 147 -10.91 9.69 -9.63
C LEU A 147 -11.68 9.22 -8.39
N ALA A 148 -12.98 8.95 -8.53
CA ALA A 148 -13.80 8.43 -7.44
C ALA A 148 -13.26 7.09 -6.93
N LEU A 149 -12.92 6.17 -7.83
CA LEU A 149 -12.33 4.88 -7.47
C LEU A 149 -11.02 5.05 -6.69
N PHE A 150 -10.07 5.78 -7.24
CA PHE A 150 -8.77 5.98 -6.60
C PHE A 150 -8.89 6.74 -5.29
N TRP A 151 -9.73 7.77 -5.24
CA TRP A 151 -9.93 8.56 -4.04
C TRP A 151 -10.52 7.74 -2.90
N THR A 152 -11.61 7.01 -3.14
CA THR A 152 -12.23 6.18 -2.10
C THR A 152 -11.29 5.07 -1.64
N GLN A 153 -10.54 4.42 -2.54
CA GLN A 153 -9.55 3.41 -2.15
C GLN A 153 -8.43 4.00 -1.27
N GLN A 154 -7.93 5.20 -1.62
CA GLN A 154 -6.94 5.89 -0.80
C GLN A 154 -7.49 6.28 0.56
N VAL A 155 -8.72 6.78 0.63
CA VAL A 155 -9.38 7.12 1.91
C VAL A 155 -9.48 5.89 2.80
N ILE A 156 -9.95 4.75 2.30
CA ILE A 156 -10.06 3.52 3.09
C ILE A 156 -8.69 3.07 3.61
N LYS A 157 -7.66 3.03 2.74
CA LYS A 157 -6.29 2.68 3.10
C LYS A 157 -5.74 3.61 4.19
N ASN A 158 -5.97 4.91 4.06
CA ASN A 158 -5.42 5.91 4.99
C ASN A 158 -6.19 5.95 6.31
N VAL A 159 -7.50 5.65 6.33
CA VAL A 159 -8.27 5.45 7.58
C VAL A 159 -7.70 4.28 8.38
N ILE A 160 -7.38 3.15 7.73
CA ILE A 160 -6.69 2.02 8.38
C ILE A 160 -5.36 2.51 8.96
N HIS A 161 -4.54 3.18 8.15
CA HIS A 161 -3.20 3.60 8.55
C HIS A 161 -3.19 4.59 9.73
N VAL A 162 -4.09 5.58 9.73
CA VAL A 162 -4.26 6.55 10.81
C VAL A 162 -4.79 5.88 12.08
N THR A 163 -5.77 4.97 11.94
CA THR A 163 -6.35 4.24 13.08
C THR A 163 -5.30 3.36 13.75
N VAL A 164 -4.56 2.55 12.98
CA VAL A 164 -3.48 1.70 13.51
C VAL A 164 -2.37 2.53 14.14
N SER A 165 -2.01 3.67 13.52
CA SER A 165 -1.03 4.60 14.10
C SER A 165 -1.49 5.17 15.44
N GLY A 166 -2.78 5.48 15.57
CA GLY A 166 -3.40 5.93 16.83
C GLY A 166 -3.32 4.87 17.92
N VAL A 167 -3.69 3.63 17.63
CA VAL A 167 -3.66 2.53 18.61
C VAL A 167 -2.23 2.20 19.04
N VAL A 168 -1.29 2.14 18.10
CA VAL A 168 0.14 1.94 18.42
C VAL A 168 0.68 3.12 19.25
N GLY A 169 0.20 4.34 18.98
CA GLY A 169 0.48 5.52 19.79
C GLY A 169 0.00 5.38 21.23
N THR A 170 -1.24 4.96 21.43
CA THR A 170 -1.78 4.70 22.78
C THR A 170 -0.98 3.61 23.48
N TRP A 171 -0.65 2.50 22.79
CA TRP A 171 0.22 1.46 23.36
C TRP A 171 1.59 1.97 23.79
N TRP A 172 2.17 2.92 23.04
CA TRP A 172 3.48 3.50 23.35
C TRP A 172 3.44 4.51 24.51
N PHE A 173 2.43 5.37 24.58
CA PHE A 173 2.36 6.47 25.56
C PHE A 173 1.52 6.15 26.80
N ALA A 174 0.54 5.25 26.69
CA ALA A 174 -0.39 4.86 27.75
C ALA A 174 -0.69 3.34 27.64
N PRO A 175 0.28 2.47 27.98
CA PRO A 175 0.16 1.03 27.75
C PRO A 175 -1.00 0.37 28.50
N GLU A 176 -1.45 0.96 29.62
CA GLU A 176 -2.61 0.48 30.40
C GLU A 176 -3.92 0.53 29.60
N ASP A 177 -4.07 1.52 28.71
CA ASP A 177 -5.27 1.70 27.88
C ASP A 177 -5.28 0.83 26.61
N ALA A 178 -4.18 0.12 26.34
CA ALA A 178 -3.95 -0.65 25.12
C ALA A 178 -3.29 -2.01 25.40
N SER A 179 -3.64 -2.67 26.50
CA SER A 179 -3.13 -4.00 26.86
C SER A 179 -4.15 -5.13 26.76
N SER A 180 -5.33 -4.88 26.16
CA SER A 180 -6.43 -5.84 26.05
C SER A 180 -6.75 -6.18 24.60
N PHE A 181 -7.32 -7.38 24.38
CA PHE A 181 -7.63 -7.90 23.04
C PHE A 181 -8.45 -6.91 22.21
N CYS A 182 -9.51 -6.33 22.78
CA CYS A 182 -10.30 -5.26 22.18
C CYS A 182 -10.30 -4.05 23.11
N SER A 183 -9.17 -3.34 23.17
CA SER A 183 -9.07 -2.11 23.96
C SER A 183 -9.99 -1.00 23.43
N PRO A 184 -10.48 -0.11 24.31
CA PRO A 184 -11.26 1.05 23.88
C PRO A 184 -10.47 1.98 22.95
N SER A 185 -9.14 1.93 22.99
CA SER A 185 -8.23 2.65 22.08
C SER A 185 -8.53 2.40 20.59
N ILE A 186 -9.01 1.20 20.22
CA ILE A 186 -9.34 0.88 18.83
C ILE A 186 -10.53 1.72 18.34
N LEU A 187 -11.61 1.72 19.12
CA LEU A 187 -12.83 2.46 18.79
C LEU A 187 -12.58 3.97 18.89
N ASP A 188 -11.84 4.43 19.90
CA ASP A 188 -11.48 5.83 20.06
C ASP A 188 -10.65 6.34 18.87
N SER A 189 -9.59 5.61 18.51
CA SER A 189 -8.73 5.97 17.38
C SER A 189 -9.50 5.97 16.06
N PHE A 190 -10.37 4.99 15.85
CA PHE A 190 -11.21 4.91 14.65
C PHE A 190 -12.26 6.04 14.60
N CYS A 191 -12.93 6.31 15.71
CA CYS A 191 -13.91 7.39 15.85
C CYS A 191 -13.25 8.75 15.62
N ARG A 192 -12.11 9.01 16.28
CA ARG A 192 -11.33 10.24 16.08
C ARG A 192 -10.87 10.41 14.63
N CYS A 193 -10.42 9.32 14.00
CA CYS A 193 -10.02 9.34 12.58
C CYS A 193 -11.19 9.69 11.65
N THR A 194 -12.39 9.19 11.93
CA THR A 194 -13.58 9.34 11.06
C THR A 194 -14.43 10.58 11.37
N THR A 195 -14.19 11.25 12.48
CA THR A 195 -14.92 12.46 12.88
C THR A 195 -14.03 13.70 12.81
N ILE A 196 -12.96 13.74 13.62
CA ILE A 196 -12.13 14.93 13.80
C ILE A 196 -11.09 15.03 12.68
N SER A 197 -10.32 13.95 12.47
CA SER A 197 -9.20 13.97 11.51
C SER A 197 -9.62 13.61 10.08
N PHE A 198 -10.90 13.34 9.83
CA PHE A 198 -11.38 12.83 8.55
C PHE A 198 -11.10 13.78 7.38
N GLY A 199 -11.25 15.09 7.59
CA GLY A 199 -10.93 16.08 6.56
C GLY A 199 -9.46 16.02 6.12
N SER A 200 -8.54 15.82 7.08
CA SER A 200 -7.11 15.65 6.80
C SER A 200 -6.82 14.36 6.03
N VAL A 201 -7.53 13.27 6.37
CA VAL A 201 -7.44 11.99 5.66
C VAL A 201 -7.94 12.12 4.23
N CYS A 202 -9.09 12.75 4.02
CA CYS A 202 -9.69 12.97 2.70
C CYS A 202 -8.82 13.86 1.81
N LEU A 203 -8.26 14.95 2.34
CA LEU A 203 -7.39 15.86 1.61
C LEU A 203 -6.10 15.16 1.17
N GLY A 204 -5.41 14.48 2.09
CA GLY A 204 -4.18 13.75 1.75
C GLY A 204 -4.43 12.61 0.76
N SER A 205 -5.58 11.93 0.87
CA SER A 205 -5.99 10.86 -0.06
C SER A 205 -6.31 11.41 -1.46
N LEU A 206 -6.90 12.61 -1.55
CA LEU A 206 -7.22 13.26 -2.82
C LEU A 206 -5.95 13.60 -3.61
N LEU A 207 -4.90 14.09 -2.95
CA LEU A 207 -3.63 14.40 -3.60
C LEU A 207 -3.00 13.17 -4.27
N VAL A 208 -3.00 12.03 -3.58
CA VAL A 208 -2.49 10.77 -4.14
C VAL A 208 -3.39 10.28 -5.29
N ALA A 209 -4.71 10.39 -5.12
CA ALA A 209 -5.68 9.96 -6.14
C ALA A 209 -5.58 10.76 -7.44
N LEU A 210 -5.35 12.08 -7.35
CA LEU A 210 -5.14 12.93 -8.53
C LEU A 210 -3.88 12.53 -9.31
N VAL A 211 -2.80 12.19 -8.61
CA VAL A 211 -1.55 11.75 -9.27
C VAL A 211 -1.73 10.38 -9.90
N SER A 212 -2.42 9.46 -9.23
CA SER A 212 -2.80 8.16 -9.80
C SER A 212 -3.67 8.31 -11.04
N LEU A 213 -4.62 9.24 -11.04
CA LEU A 213 -5.44 9.55 -12.21
C LEU A 213 -4.59 10.04 -13.38
N VAL A 214 -3.73 11.03 -13.15
CA VAL A 214 -2.82 11.55 -14.19
C VAL A 214 -1.93 10.44 -14.74
N ARG A 215 -1.41 9.57 -13.87
CA ARG A 215 -0.62 8.40 -14.28
C ARG A 215 -1.42 7.46 -15.18
N SER A 216 -2.64 7.09 -14.79
CA SER A 216 -3.49 6.20 -15.60
C SER A 216 -3.85 6.80 -16.96
N LEU A 217 -4.17 8.10 -17.02
CA LEU A 217 -4.47 8.78 -18.28
C LEU A 217 -3.22 8.89 -19.18
N ALA A 218 -2.06 9.18 -18.59
CA ALA A 218 -0.80 9.25 -19.33
C ALA A 218 -0.37 7.88 -19.87
N GLN A 219 -0.65 6.80 -19.13
CA GLN A 219 -0.43 5.42 -19.60
C GLN A 219 -1.34 5.07 -20.77
N ASP A 220 -2.62 5.44 -20.70
CA ASP A 220 -3.57 5.20 -21.79
C ASP A 220 -3.20 6.00 -23.05
N ALA A 221 -2.83 7.27 -22.90
CA ALA A 221 -2.35 8.09 -24.02
C ALA A 221 -1.09 7.50 -24.68
N ARG A 222 -0.15 7.00 -23.88
CA ARG A 222 1.04 6.31 -24.38
C ARG A 222 0.68 5.02 -25.13
N ALA A 223 -0.30 4.25 -24.65
CA ALA A 223 -0.77 3.05 -25.32
C ALA A 223 -1.40 3.36 -26.69
N ARG A 224 -1.98 4.55 -26.86
CA ARG A 224 -2.52 5.06 -28.14
C ARG A 224 -1.46 5.65 -29.08
N GLY A 225 -0.18 5.62 -28.70
CA GLY A 225 0.92 6.11 -29.53
C GLY A 225 1.21 7.61 -29.39
N GLU A 226 0.60 8.30 -28.43
CA GLU A 226 0.89 9.72 -28.19
C GLU A 226 2.20 9.92 -27.41
N PRO A 227 2.98 10.99 -27.72
CA PRO A 227 4.24 11.29 -27.05
C PRO A 227 4.01 11.80 -25.61
N GLY A 228 3.76 10.89 -24.67
CA GLY A 228 3.49 11.18 -23.25
C GLY A 228 4.63 10.85 -22.26
N SER A 229 5.83 10.48 -22.75
CA SER A 229 6.86 9.87 -21.89
C SER A 229 7.39 10.79 -20.76
N LEU A 230 7.41 12.12 -20.98
CA LEU A 230 7.88 13.07 -19.97
C LEU A 230 6.86 13.26 -18.85
N LEU A 231 5.59 13.46 -19.21
CA LEU A 231 4.49 13.62 -18.25
C LEU A 231 4.37 12.39 -17.34
N LEU A 232 4.53 11.19 -17.93
CA LEU A 232 4.52 9.92 -17.20
C LEU A 232 5.66 9.85 -16.18
N CYS A 233 6.86 10.29 -16.54
CA CYS A 233 8.01 10.29 -15.64
C CYS A 233 7.82 11.26 -14.47
N ILE A 234 7.28 12.46 -14.74
CA ILE A 234 6.98 13.46 -13.70
C ILE A 234 5.88 12.95 -12.77
N ALA A 235 4.80 12.40 -13.32
CA ALA A 235 3.69 11.83 -12.53
C ALA A 235 4.18 10.68 -11.65
N ASP A 236 5.05 9.81 -12.17
CA ASP A 236 5.64 8.70 -11.43
C ASP A 236 6.53 9.19 -10.28
N CYS A 237 7.40 10.17 -10.55
CA CYS A 237 8.27 10.74 -9.53
C CYS A 237 7.48 11.45 -8.43
N LEU A 238 6.51 12.28 -8.82
CA LEU A 238 5.65 13.01 -7.90
C LEU A 238 4.79 12.05 -7.06
N GLY A 239 4.24 11.01 -7.68
CA GLY A 239 3.45 10.00 -6.99
C GLY A 239 4.25 9.25 -5.93
N LEU A 240 5.49 8.85 -6.27
CA LEU A 240 6.39 8.18 -5.33
C LEU A 240 6.75 9.06 -4.14
N MET A 241 6.99 10.36 -4.36
CA MET A 241 7.30 11.30 -3.29
C MET A 241 6.07 11.55 -2.39
N LEU A 242 4.91 11.81 -3.00
CA LEU A 242 3.68 12.09 -2.28
C LEU A 242 3.20 10.90 -1.47
N GLU A 243 3.22 9.68 -2.02
CA GLU A 243 2.78 8.49 -1.28
C GLU A 243 3.65 8.24 -0.04
N LYS A 244 4.98 8.38 -0.18
CA LYS A 244 5.91 8.24 0.96
C LYS A 244 5.68 9.32 2.00
N PHE A 245 5.59 10.58 1.58
CA PHE A 245 5.38 11.70 2.50
C PHE A 245 4.05 11.58 3.24
N ASN A 246 2.97 11.26 2.52
CA ASN A 246 1.64 11.09 3.09
C ASN A 246 1.60 9.96 4.11
N LYS A 247 2.30 8.85 3.88
CA LYS A 247 2.41 7.75 4.85
C LYS A 247 2.93 8.24 6.21
N TYR A 248 3.96 9.08 6.22
CA TYR A 248 4.49 9.64 7.48
C TYR A 248 3.58 10.73 8.06
N ALA A 249 2.99 11.58 7.22
CA ALA A 249 2.06 12.62 7.68
C ALA A 249 0.86 11.99 8.40
N PHE A 250 0.30 10.91 7.86
CA PHE A 250 -0.82 10.19 8.48
C PHE A 250 -0.45 9.51 9.80
N VAL A 251 0.82 9.13 10.02
CA VAL A 251 1.27 8.66 11.35
C VAL A 251 1.15 9.80 12.37
N TYR A 252 1.56 11.04 12.03
CA TYR A 252 1.40 12.20 12.90
C TYR A 252 -0.06 12.56 13.16
N VAL A 253 -0.91 12.47 12.13
CA VAL A 253 -2.37 12.64 12.27
C VAL A 253 -2.93 11.59 13.25
N GLY A 254 -2.52 10.33 13.14
CA GLY A 254 -2.99 9.26 14.02
C GLY A 254 -2.51 9.41 15.47
N LEU A 255 -1.22 9.73 15.66
CA LEU A 255 -0.59 9.87 16.98
C LEU A 255 -1.09 11.09 17.75
N TYR A 256 -1.17 12.24 17.09
CA TYR A 256 -1.35 13.53 17.76
C TYR A 256 -2.65 14.26 17.38
N GLY A 257 -3.36 13.82 16.34
CA GLY A 257 -4.57 14.49 15.86
C GLY A 257 -4.31 15.82 15.13
N TYR A 258 -3.08 16.08 14.67
CA TYR A 258 -2.75 17.29 13.93
C TYR A 258 -3.43 17.34 12.55
N ASN A 259 -3.55 18.55 12.01
CA ASN A 259 -4.01 18.74 10.64
C ASN A 259 -2.99 18.20 9.63
N PHE A 260 -3.43 17.86 8.41
CA PHE A 260 -2.56 17.30 7.37
C PHE A 260 -1.34 18.19 7.04
N VAL A 261 -1.56 19.49 6.89
CA VAL A 261 -0.49 20.46 6.56
C VAL A 261 0.51 20.59 7.71
N GLU A 262 0.02 20.67 8.95
CA GLU A 262 0.87 20.74 10.13
C GLU A 262 1.68 19.45 10.31
N SER A 263 1.05 18.29 10.13
CA SER A 263 1.72 16.99 10.13
C SER A 263 2.83 16.93 9.09
N GLY A 264 2.59 17.49 7.90
CA GLY A 264 3.60 17.60 6.86
C GLY A 264 4.83 18.41 7.29
N ASP A 265 4.65 19.57 7.94
CA ASP A 265 5.77 20.37 8.46
C ASP A 265 6.59 19.59 9.51
N LYS A 266 5.91 18.89 10.45
CA LYS A 266 6.59 18.08 11.47
C LYS A 266 7.38 16.92 10.85
N VAL A 267 6.81 16.25 9.84
CA VAL A 267 7.48 15.18 9.10
C VAL A 267 8.71 15.72 8.35
N MET A 268 8.61 16.89 7.74
CA MET A 268 9.74 17.52 7.07
C MET A 268 10.89 17.80 8.05
N ARG A 269 10.58 18.34 9.23
CA ARG A 269 11.58 18.54 10.31
C ARG A 269 12.18 17.21 10.79
N LEU A 270 11.37 16.15 10.89
CA LEU A 270 11.85 14.82 11.26
C LEU A 270 12.85 14.27 10.23
N PHE A 271 12.59 14.47 8.93
CA PHE A 271 13.51 14.08 7.87
C PHE A 271 14.80 14.90 7.90
N TYR A 272 14.74 16.20 8.17
CA TYR A 272 15.95 17.01 8.37
C TYR A 272 16.79 16.52 9.56
N ALA A 273 16.14 16.08 10.65
CA ALA A 273 16.85 15.63 11.85
C ALA A 273 17.43 14.20 11.75
N ARG A 274 16.70 13.24 11.18
CA ARG A 274 17.08 11.81 11.14
C ARG A 274 17.58 11.31 9.77
N GLY A 275 17.36 12.09 8.72
CA GLY A 275 17.85 11.83 7.37
C GLY A 275 17.33 10.54 6.72
N TRP A 276 18.15 10.01 5.81
CA TRP A 276 17.85 8.83 4.98
C TRP A 276 17.72 7.50 5.74
N SER A 277 18.11 7.45 7.01
CA SER A 277 18.09 6.23 7.82
C SER A 277 16.67 5.66 7.98
N LEU A 278 15.68 6.54 8.15
CA LEU A 278 14.26 6.18 8.26
C LEU A 278 13.72 5.52 6.99
N ILE A 279 14.05 6.10 5.83
CA ILE A 279 13.56 5.65 4.53
C ILE A 279 14.14 4.28 4.18
N VAL A 280 15.44 4.06 4.40
CA VAL A 280 16.10 2.79 4.11
C VAL A 280 15.49 1.65 4.93
N ASN A 281 15.21 1.91 6.21
CA ASN A 281 14.59 0.94 7.09
C ASN A 281 13.14 0.63 6.74
N ASP A 282 12.34 1.65 6.45
CA ASP A 282 10.96 1.44 6.00
C ASP A 282 10.92 0.63 4.69
N ALA A 283 11.86 0.90 3.77
CA ALA A 283 11.99 0.14 2.52
C ALA A 283 12.34 -1.34 2.75
N LEU A 284 13.18 -1.67 3.75
CA LEU A 284 13.47 -3.07 4.10
C LEU A 284 12.25 -3.78 4.66
N VAL A 285 11.57 -3.14 5.62
CA VAL A 285 10.37 -3.70 6.25
C VAL A 285 9.28 -3.90 5.21
N GLN A 286 9.03 -2.90 4.36
CA GLN A 286 8.02 -2.98 3.31
C GLN A 286 8.30 -4.14 2.34
N ARG A 287 9.56 -4.39 1.97
CA ARG A 287 9.91 -5.55 1.13
C ARG A 287 9.54 -6.88 1.81
N VAL A 288 9.86 -7.05 3.08
CA VAL A 288 9.50 -8.28 3.83
C VAL A 288 7.99 -8.45 3.89
N LEU A 289 7.25 -7.37 4.14
CA LEU A 289 5.78 -7.41 4.20
C LEU A 289 5.19 -7.82 2.85
N VAL A 290 5.70 -7.28 1.73
CA VAL A 290 5.26 -7.66 0.38
C VAL A 290 5.55 -9.14 0.12
N TRP A 291 6.77 -9.62 0.38
CA TRP A 291 7.09 -11.04 0.20
C TRP A 291 6.20 -11.96 1.02
N THR A 292 5.95 -11.58 2.28
CA THR A 292 5.09 -12.37 3.15
C THR A 292 3.65 -12.38 2.62
N SER A 293 3.13 -11.24 2.16
CA SER A 293 1.81 -11.18 1.53
C SER A 293 1.70 -12.01 0.26
N LEU A 294 2.75 -12.08 -0.56
CA LEU A 294 2.77 -12.90 -1.77
C LEU A 294 2.76 -14.39 -1.45
N VAL A 295 3.55 -14.83 -0.47
CA VAL A 295 3.57 -16.23 -0.03
C VAL A 295 2.21 -16.63 0.56
N ILE A 296 1.64 -15.79 1.43
CA ILE A 296 0.32 -16.05 2.01
C ILE A 296 -0.75 -16.06 0.93
N GLY A 297 -0.74 -15.05 0.04
CA GLY A 297 -1.67 -14.96 -1.08
C GLY A 297 -1.61 -16.20 -1.96
N GLY A 298 -0.41 -16.63 -2.35
CA GLY A 298 -0.19 -17.85 -3.14
C GLY A 298 -0.68 -19.12 -2.44
N LEU A 299 -0.40 -19.29 -1.14
CA LEU A 299 -0.88 -20.44 -0.36
C LEU A 299 -2.41 -20.44 -0.24
N THR A 300 -3.02 -19.29 0.08
CA THR A 300 -4.48 -19.20 0.18
C THR A 300 -5.16 -19.41 -1.17
N GLY A 301 -4.56 -18.93 -2.26
CA GLY A 301 -5.02 -19.20 -3.62
C GLY A 301 -4.99 -20.68 -3.94
N ALA A 302 -3.86 -21.35 -3.70
CA ALA A 302 -3.70 -22.78 -3.96
C ALA A 302 -4.63 -23.68 -3.13
N ILE A 303 -5.01 -23.25 -1.91
CA ILE A 303 -5.97 -23.99 -1.06
C ILE A 303 -7.43 -23.79 -1.53
N THR A 304 -7.72 -22.66 -2.19
CA THR A 304 -9.08 -22.31 -2.64
C THR A 304 -9.38 -22.80 -4.05
N MET A 305 -8.35 -23.08 -4.86
CA MET A 305 -8.46 -23.75 -6.16
C MET A 305 -8.69 -25.25 -5.97
#